data_AF-A0A645IXS2-F1
#
_entry.id   AF-A0A645IXS2-F1
#
_cell.length_a   1.000
_cell.length_b   1.000
_cell.length_c   1.000
_cell.angle_alpha   90.00
_cell.angle_beta   90.00
_cell.angle_gamma   90.00
#
_symmetry.space_group_name_H-M   'P 1'
#
loop_
_entity.id
_entity.type
_entity.pdbx_description
1 polymer ?
#
loop_
_entity_poly.entity_id
_entity_poly.type
_entity_poly.pdbx_seq_one_letter_code
_entity_poly.pdbx_strand_id
1 'polypeptide(L)'
;MPVSGLSGLDMAATSSTNFNGKGEAANNAVFTGNLTVTVIDVLPNGNLLVSGEKQIAIGAEQEFIRISGVVNPSFVDFSNTVDSAKIADARIEYKSSGQVADGQVMGWLARFFLSVLPF
;
A
#
# COMPACT_ATOMS: atom_id res chain seq x y z
N MET A 1 -12.93 6.47 67.35
CA MET A 1 -12.71 7.02 66.00
C MET A 1 -13.31 6.04 64.99
N PRO A 2 -14.48 6.34 64.39
CA PRO A 2 -15.07 5.50 63.34
C PRO A 2 -14.81 6.08 61.93
N VAL A 3 -14.77 5.16 60.99
CA VAL A 3 -14.54 5.32 59.55
C VAL A 3 -15.85 5.70 58.83
N SER A 4 -15.85 6.81 58.11
CA SER A 4 -16.90 7.15 57.14
C SER A 4 -16.32 8.08 56.08
N GLY A 5 -15.98 7.50 54.93
CA GLY A 5 -15.38 8.20 53.80
C GLY A 5 -15.26 7.33 52.55
N LEU A 6 -16.25 6.48 52.28
CA LEU A 6 -16.44 5.88 50.96
C LEU A 6 -17.29 6.83 50.10
N SER A 7 -16.64 7.84 49.53
CA SER A 7 -17.24 8.72 48.51
C SER A 7 -16.18 9.01 47.44
N GLY A 8 -15.72 7.94 46.80
CA GLY A 8 -14.75 8.02 45.71
C GLY A 8 -14.89 6.92 44.67
N LEU A 9 -15.95 6.11 44.75
CA LEU A 9 -16.32 5.13 43.74
C LEU A 9 -17.49 5.69 42.92
N ASP A 10 -17.33 6.91 42.40
CA ASP A 10 -18.18 7.36 41.30
C ASP A 10 -17.59 6.77 40.03
N MET A 11 -18.18 5.63 39.69
CA MET A 11 -17.91 4.78 38.55
C MET A 11 -18.38 5.49 37.27
N ALA A 12 -17.83 6.68 36.97
CA ALA A 12 -18.05 7.38 35.72
C ALA A 12 -17.03 6.90 34.68
N ALA A 13 -17.05 5.61 34.39
CA ALA A 13 -16.45 5.05 33.19
C ALA A 13 -17.31 5.43 31.98
N THR A 14 -17.43 6.73 31.69
CA THR A 14 -17.99 7.20 30.41
C THR A 14 -16.89 7.05 29.37
N SER A 15 -16.71 5.83 28.88
CA SER A 15 -15.86 5.54 27.73
C SER A 15 -16.51 6.11 26.47
N SER A 16 -16.36 7.42 26.27
CA SER A 16 -16.67 8.07 25.00
C SER A 16 -15.49 7.82 24.04
N THR A 17 -15.36 6.57 23.59
CA THR A 17 -14.48 6.19 22.48
C THR A 17 -15.12 6.70 21.19
N ASN A 18 -15.01 8.01 20.94
CA ASN A 18 -15.27 8.59 19.64
C ASN A 18 -14.15 8.16 18.68
N PHE A 19 -14.29 6.96 18.11
CA PHE A 19 -13.43 6.47 17.03
C PHE A 19 -13.85 7.15 15.72
N ASN A 20 -13.51 8.43 15.57
CA ASN A 20 -13.61 9.13 14.28
C ASN A 20 -12.35 8.80 13.46
N GLY A 21 -12.19 7.53 13.09
CA GLY A 21 -11.18 7.07 12.16
C GLY A 21 -11.57 7.42 10.73
N LYS A 22 -11.55 8.69 10.37
CA LYS A 22 -11.56 9.09 8.95
C LYS A 22 -10.18 8.80 8.37
N GLY A 23 -9.94 7.52 8.08
CA GLY A 23 -8.77 7.06 7.34
C GLY A 23 -8.94 7.38 5.85
N GLU A 24 -8.86 8.65 5.47
CA GLU A 24 -8.61 9.01 4.08
C GLU A 24 -7.12 8.79 3.81
N ALA A 25 -6.75 7.52 3.62
CA ALA A 25 -5.43 7.14 3.12
C ALA A 25 -5.37 7.44 1.61
N ALA A 26 -5.31 8.72 1.25
CA ALA A 26 -5.06 9.16 -0.11
C ALA A 26 -3.59 8.89 -0.46
N ASN A 27 -3.28 7.65 -0.85
CA ASN A 27 -1.96 7.29 -1.38
C ASN A 27 -1.83 7.84 -2.80
N ASN A 28 -1.43 9.10 -2.92
CA ASN A 28 -1.16 9.73 -4.20
C ASN A 28 0.28 9.42 -4.65
N ALA A 29 0.50 8.23 -5.20
CA ALA A 29 1.77 7.85 -5.79
C ALA A 29 1.86 8.39 -7.22
N VAL A 30 2.64 9.45 -7.43
CA VAL A 30 2.94 9.99 -8.77
C VAL A 30 4.13 9.23 -9.33
N PHE A 31 3.89 8.40 -10.35
CA PHE A 31 4.94 7.68 -11.06
C PHE A 31 5.24 8.36 -12.41
N THR A 32 6.50 8.68 -12.66
CA THR A 32 6.95 9.26 -13.94
C THR A 32 8.14 8.47 -14.45
N GLY A 33 7.99 7.86 -15.62
CA GLY A 33 9.07 7.10 -16.23
C GLY A 33 8.62 6.38 -17.49
N ASN A 34 9.62 5.87 -18.22
CA ASN A 34 9.41 5.04 -19.39
C ASN A 34 9.45 3.57 -18.97
N LEU A 35 8.51 2.78 -19.49
CA LEU A 35 8.47 1.33 -19.30
C LEU A 35 8.38 0.62 -20.64
N THR A 36 9.25 -0.35 -20.85
CA THR A 36 9.17 -1.24 -22.01
C THR A 36 8.10 -2.30 -21.78
N VAL A 37 7.26 -2.50 -22.78
CA VAL A 37 6.19 -3.50 -22.78
C VAL A 37 6.35 -4.41 -23.98
N THR A 38 5.76 -5.60 -23.89
CA THR A 38 5.71 -6.57 -25.00
C THR A 38 4.27 -6.72 -25.46
N VAL A 39 4.07 -6.91 -26.76
CA VAL A 39 2.77 -7.29 -27.32
C VAL A 39 2.50 -8.74 -26.95
N ILE A 40 1.45 -8.98 -26.19
CA ILE A 40 1.03 -10.32 -25.77
C ILE A 40 -0.04 -10.91 -26.68
N ASP A 41 -0.84 -10.06 -27.34
CA ASP A 41 -1.87 -10.48 -28.30
C ASP A 41 -2.23 -9.36 -29.29
N VAL A 42 -2.84 -9.74 -30.41
CA VAL A 42 -3.43 -8.82 -31.39
C VAL A 42 -4.93 -9.05 -31.44
N LEU A 43 -5.68 -8.02 -31.03
CA LEU A 43 -7.14 -8.06 -30.98
C LEU A 43 -7.75 -8.14 -32.39
N PRO A 44 -8.99 -8.65 -32.54
CA PRO A 44 -9.65 -8.78 -33.85
C PRO A 44 -9.81 -7.47 -34.63
N ASN A 45 -9.78 -6.33 -33.95
CA ASN A 45 -9.84 -4.99 -34.54
C ASN A 45 -8.46 -4.43 -34.96
N GLY A 46 -7.38 -5.22 -34.79
CA GLY A 46 -6.00 -4.82 -35.09
C GLY A 46 -5.28 -4.10 -33.95
N ASN A 47 -5.92 -3.88 -32.81
CA ASN A 47 -5.25 -3.29 -31.65
C ASN A 47 -4.31 -4.30 -30.98
N LEU A 48 -3.28 -3.78 -30.32
CA LEU A 48 -2.25 -4.58 -29.66
C LEU A 48 -2.55 -4.64 -28.16
N LEU A 49 -2.74 -5.84 -27.63
CA LEU A 49 -2.74 -6.04 -26.19
C LEU A 49 -1.28 -6.10 -25.74
N VAL A 50 -0.89 -5.21 -24.84
CA VAL A 50 0.49 -5.09 -24.35
C VAL A 50 0.57 -5.34 -22.86
N SER A 51 1.67 -5.95 -22.43
CA SER A 51 2.01 -6.10 -21.01
C SER A 51 3.51 -6.02 -20.80
N GLY A 52 3.92 -5.39 -19.71
CA GLY A 52 5.30 -5.32 -19.27
C GLY A 52 5.41 -5.23 -17.76
N GLU A 53 6.52 -5.70 -17.24
CA GLU A 53 6.89 -5.59 -15.83
C GLU A 53 8.32 -5.05 -15.72
N LYS A 54 8.53 -4.12 -14.81
CA LYS A 54 9.86 -3.69 -14.36
C LYS A 54 10.02 -4.01 -12.90
N GLN A 55 11.04 -4.80 -12.61
CA GLN A 55 11.45 -5.15 -11.27
C GLN A 55 12.68 -4.31 -10.90
N ILE A 56 12.65 -3.70 -9.73
CA ILE A 56 13.76 -2.92 -9.18
C ILE A 56 14.04 -3.48 -7.78
N ALA A 57 15.26 -3.93 -7.53
CA ALA A 57 15.69 -4.37 -6.21
C ALA A 57 16.74 -3.39 -5.68
N ILE A 58 16.47 -2.76 -4.54
CA ILE A 58 17.39 -1.86 -3.86
C ILE A 58 17.59 -2.39 -2.44
N GLY A 59 18.76 -2.97 -2.17
CA GLY A 59 19.08 -3.58 -0.88
C GLY A 59 18.14 -4.75 -0.55
N ALA A 60 17.29 -4.57 0.46
CA ALA A 60 16.32 -5.57 0.91
C ALA A 60 14.88 -5.30 0.44
N GLU A 61 14.64 -4.22 -0.30
CA GLU A 61 13.32 -3.86 -0.83
C GLU A 61 13.23 -4.26 -2.31
N GLN A 62 12.10 -4.87 -2.67
CA GLN A 62 11.80 -5.26 -4.04
C GLN A 62 10.55 -4.52 -4.52
N GLU A 63 10.70 -3.75 -5.59
CA GLU A 63 9.62 -3.01 -6.23
C GLU A 63 9.27 -3.65 -7.58
N PHE A 64 7.98 -3.81 -7.81
CA PHE A 64 7.40 -4.35 -9.03
C PHE A 64 6.45 -3.30 -9.60
N ILE A 65 6.74 -2.87 -10.83
CA ILE A 65 5.86 -2.01 -11.61
C ILE A 65 5.35 -2.83 -12.78
N ARG A 66 4.04 -3.05 -12.84
CA ARG A 66 3.38 -3.76 -13.94
C ARG A 66 2.51 -2.81 -14.71
N ILE A 67 2.56 -2.89 -16.03
CA ILE A 67 1.67 -2.17 -16.92
C ILE A 67 1.02 -3.16 -17.88
N SER A 68 -0.27 -2.97 -18.12
CA SER A 68 -1.00 -3.64 -19.18
C SER A 68 -1.97 -2.68 -19.82
N GLY A 69 -2.30 -2.89 -21.09
CA GLY A 69 -3.32 -2.11 -21.76
C GLY A 69 -3.44 -2.47 -23.23
N VAL A 70 -4.28 -1.72 -23.93
CA VAL A 70 -4.52 -1.90 -25.36
C VAL A 70 -4.00 -0.67 -26.10
N VAL A 71 -3.15 -0.90 -27.10
CA VAL A 71 -2.52 0.12 -27.92
C VAL A 71 -3.07 0.04 -29.33
N ASN A 72 -3.48 1.18 -29.88
CA ASN A 72 -3.75 1.27 -31.31
C ASN A 72 -2.41 1.41 -32.05
N PRO A 73 -2.09 0.54 -33.03
CA PRO A 73 -0.88 0.64 -33.84
C PRO A 73 -0.64 2.02 -34.46
N SER A 74 -1.71 2.79 -34.75
CA SER A 74 -1.58 4.13 -35.33
C SER A 74 -0.98 5.17 -34.37
N PHE A 75 -0.91 4.88 -33.08
CA PHE A 75 -0.30 5.75 -32.07
C PHE A 75 1.15 5.38 -31.74
N VAL A 76 1.69 4.34 -32.40
CA VAL A 76 3.09 3.94 -32.25
C VAL A 76 3.94 4.84 -33.14
N ASP A 77 4.83 5.61 -32.52
CA ASP A 77 5.77 6.47 -33.23
C ASP A 77 6.87 5.65 -33.93
N PHE A 78 7.65 6.29 -34.81
CA PHE A 78 8.75 5.65 -35.54
C PHE A 78 9.83 5.05 -34.63
N SER A 79 9.91 5.50 -33.38
CA SER A 79 10.80 4.95 -32.34
C SER A 79 10.17 3.79 -31.53
N ASN A 80 9.04 3.23 -31.95
CA ASN A 80 8.27 2.21 -31.21
C ASN A 80 7.87 2.66 -29.80
N THR A 81 7.53 3.94 -29.65
CA THR A 81 7.11 4.55 -28.38
C THR A 81 5.64 4.99 -28.48
N VAL A 82 4.93 4.91 -27.35
CA VAL A 82 3.53 5.34 -27.23
C VAL A 82 3.39 6.10 -25.92
N ASP A 83 2.74 7.27 -25.96
CA ASP A 83 2.40 8.03 -24.76
C ASP A 83 1.45 7.22 -23.88
N SER A 84 1.70 7.20 -22.56
CA SER A 84 0.84 6.50 -21.60
C SER A 84 -0.61 6.96 -21.63
N ALA A 85 -0.87 8.22 -22.00
CA ALA A 85 -2.21 8.78 -22.18
C ALA A 85 -2.98 8.24 -23.39
N LYS A 86 -2.28 7.62 -24.36
CA LYS A 86 -2.87 7.03 -25.58
C LYS A 86 -3.13 5.53 -25.46
N ILE A 87 -2.90 4.95 -24.29
CA ILE A 87 -3.14 3.52 -24.01
C ILE A 87 -4.57 3.36 -23.49
N ALA A 88 -5.38 2.55 -24.18
CA ALA A 88 -6.72 2.21 -23.74
C ALA A 88 -6.68 1.18 -22.60
N ASP A 89 -7.57 1.33 -21.62
CA ASP A 89 -7.68 0.46 -20.44
C ASP A 89 -6.33 0.21 -19.73
N ALA A 90 -5.48 1.25 -19.69
CA ALA A 90 -4.18 1.17 -19.05
C ALA A 90 -4.33 0.84 -17.56
N ARG A 91 -3.76 -0.30 -17.14
CA ARG A 91 -3.64 -0.70 -15.75
C ARG A 91 -2.19 -0.62 -15.35
N ILE A 92 -1.94 0.12 -14.28
CA ILE A 92 -0.60 0.29 -13.71
C ILE A 92 -0.70 -0.21 -12.27
N GLU A 93 0.09 -1.21 -11.95
CA GLU A 93 0.17 -1.78 -10.61
C GLU A 93 1.57 -1.54 -10.07
N TYR A 94 1.63 -0.88 -8.92
CA TYR A 94 2.86 -0.70 -8.15
C TYR A 94 2.77 -1.56 -6.89
N LYS A 95 3.74 -2.46 -6.72
CA LYS A 95 3.89 -3.30 -5.54
C LYS A 95 5.29 -3.13 -4.98
N SER A 96 5.38 -2.74 -3.72
CA SER A 96 6.64 -2.78 -2.97
C SER A 96 6.57 -3.88 -1.92
N SER A 97 7.56 -4.74 -1.92
CA SER A 97 7.81 -5.77 -0.91
C SER A 97 8.98 -5.28 -0.04
N GLY A 98 8.67 -4.54 1.01
CA GLY A 98 9.62 -4.23 2.08
C GLY A 98 9.61 -5.31 3.17
N GLN A 99 10.67 -5.36 3.98
CA GLN A 99 10.62 -6.14 5.22
C GLN A 99 9.55 -5.52 6.11
N VAL A 100 8.45 -6.23 6.33
CA VAL A 100 7.59 -5.96 7.49
C VAL A 100 8.52 -6.07 8.69
N ALA A 101 8.78 -4.95 9.34
CA ALA A 101 9.55 -4.95 10.57
C ALA A 101 8.83 -5.88 11.56
N ASP A 102 9.38 -7.07 11.79
CA ASP A 102 9.02 -8.03 12.85
C ASP A 102 9.36 -7.44 14.24
N GLY A 103 9.09 -6.16 14.46
CA GLY A 103 9.56 -5.38 15.60
C GLY A 103 8.48 -5.02 16.62
N GLN A 104 7.24 -5.49 16.47
CA GLN A 104 6.16 -5.14 17.40
C GLN A 104 5.41 -6.34 17.99
N VAL A 105 6.11 -7.45 18.21
CA VAL A 105 5.77 -8.22 19.41
C VAL A 105 6.35 -7.44 20.57
N MET A 106 5.54 -6.57 21.17
CA MET A 106 5.80 -6.01 22.50
C MET A 106 6.30 -7.18 23.36
N GLY A 107 7.60 -7.20 23.61
CA GLY A 107 8.31 -8.41 23.97
C GLY A 107 7.60 -9.09 25.13
N TRP A 108 7.51 -10.42 25.09
CA TRP A 108 7.14 -11.21 26.26
C TRP A 108 7.85 -10.70 27.54
N LEU A 109 9.07 -10.16 27.38
CA LEU A 109 9.86 -9.47 28.41
C LEU A 109 9.17 -8.21 28.99
N ALA A 110 8.56 -7.35 28.17
CA ALA A 110 7.82 -6.18 28.64
C ALA A 110 6.57 -6.60 29.43
N ARG A 111 5.88 -7.69 29.02
CA ARG A 111 4.80 -8.31 29.80
C ARG A 111 5.29 -8.93 31.11
N PHE A 112 6.47 -9.55 31.11
CA PHE A 112 7.09 -10.14 32.31
C PHE A 112 7.44 -9.07 33.34
N PHE A 113 8.08 -7.96 32.95
CA PHE A 113 8.42 -6.89 33.88
C PHE A 113 7.19 -6.14 34.42
N LEU A 114 6.15 -5.94 33.61
CA LEU A 114 4.89 -5.34 34.07
C LEU A 114 4.09 -6.27 35.01
N SER A 115 4.25 -7.60 34.89
CA SER A 115 3.59 -8.55 35.80
C SER A 115 4.36 -8.81 37.10
N VAL A 116 5.68 -8.60 37.10
CA VAL A 116 6.55 -8.92 38.26
C VAL A 116 6.80 -7.71 39.17
N LEU A 117 6.59 -6.47 38.71
CA LEU A 117 6.67 -5.28 39.56
C LEU A 117 5.32 -4.56 39.65
N PRO A 118 4.36 -5.07 40.43
CA PRO A 118 3.40 -4.20 41.10
C PRO A 118 4.13 -3.47 42.24
N PHE A 119 3.80 -2.21 42.44
CA PHE A 119 4.20 -1.43 43.63
C PHE A 119 3.97 -2.20 44.94
#